data_AF-A0A2E7ERR4-F1
#
_entry.id   AF-A0A2E7ERR4-F1
#
_cell.length_a   1.000
_cell.length_b   1.000
_cell.length_c   1.000
_cell.angle_alpha   90.00
_cell.angle_beta   90.00
_cell.angle_gamma   90.00
#
_symmetry.space_group_name_H-M   'P 1'
#
loop_
_entity.id
_entity.type
_entity.pdbx_description
1 polymer ?
#
loop_
_entity_poly.entity_id
_entity_poly.type
_entity_poly.pdbx_seq_one_letter_code
_entity_poly.pdbx_strand_id
1 'polypeptide(L)'
;MYGLPIPRLSPARPAALSQSSCLDQINEVAEQLSHATNLDQLKRLRDRAEYLRTLTVKRELGLEVHNDAAEIKLRAERKLGGRLSEMKLRGGDRRSHRKGQVSLRELGIDKNQSARWQQEASVPDELFTDYLARTRTHGQEISSAALLRLAKKIRQGCGTNRVRMSEPLESTKTSWTRERWSIQAAPLEASEIATEGKNHLKTLNTLFEFLCEQANLSPDAGESRACRRYLFEVAIQFDELLDAFIRMTRAAEAKSAIESSRP
;
A
#
# COMPACT_ATOMS: atom_id res chain seq x y z
N MET A 1 -59.40 35.82 21.65
CA MET A 1 -58.05 35.54 22.19
C MET A 1 -57.30 34.70 21.17
N TYR A 2 -56.29 35.28 20.52
CA TYR A 2 -55.51 34.64 19.45
C TYR A 2 -54.46 33.72 20.06
N GLY A 3 -54.60 32.41 19.87
CA GLY A 3 -53.56 31.44 20.21
C GLY A 3 -52.50 31.42 19.10
N LEU A 4 -51.31 31.93 19.40
CA LEU A 4 -50.18 31.90 18.47
C LEU A 4 -49.76 30.45 18.18
N PRO A 5 -49.45 30.10 16.92
CA PRO A 5 -48.97 28.78 16.57
C PRO A 5 -47.56 28.55 17.15
N ILE A 6 -47.38 27.43 17.83
CA ILE A 6 -46.10 27.00 18.37
C ILE A 6 -45.16 26.71 17.18
N PRO A 7 -43.98 27.36 17.07
CA PRO A 7 -43.04 27.07 15.99
C PRO A 7 -42.52 25.64 16.16
N ARG A 8 -42.65 24.82 15.12
CA ARG A 8 -42.00 23.51 15.06
C ARG A 8 -40.49 23.75 15.05
N LEU A 9 -39.82 23.50 16.17
CA LEU A 9 -38.38 23.34 16.22
C LEU A 9 -38.01 22.22 15.26
N SER A 10 -37.48 22.59 14.10
CA SER A 10 -36.84 21.64 13.19
C SER A 10 -35.71 20.96 13.96
N PRO A 11 -35.56 19.63 13.89
CA PRO A 11 -34.42 18.97 14.52
C PRO A 11 -33.16 19.58 13.90
N ALA A 12 -32.30 20.16 14.75
CA ALA A 12 -31.02 20.70 14.31
C ALA A 12 -30.33 19.62 13.48
N ARG A 13 -30.21 19.85 12.17
CA ARG A 13 -29.43 19.01 11.26
C ARG A 13 -28.04 18.93 11.89
N PRO A 14 -27.51 17.76 12.25
CA PRO A 14 -26.21 17.67 12.90
C PRO A 14 -25.22 18.40 12.00
N ALA A 15 -24.52 19.40 12.56
CA ALA A 15 -23.62 20.28 11.84
C ALA A 15 -22.80 19.46 10.85
N ALA A 16 -22.82 19.85 9.57
CA ALA A 16 -22.01 19.20 8.57
C ALA A 16 -20.54 19.31 9.02
N LEU A 17 -19.96 18.20 9.50
CA LEU A 17 -18.54 18.15 9.84
C LEU A 17 -17.77 18.54 8.57
N SER A 18 -17.03 19.65 8.64
CA SER A 18 -16.21 20.13 7.54
C SER A 18 -15.05 19.18 7.26
N GLN A 19 -14.48 19.26 6.06
CA GLN A 19 -13.26 18.52 5.71
C GLN A 19 -12.12 18.78 6.73
N SER A 20 -11.99 20.02 7.21
CA SER A 20 -11.01 20.39 8.25
C SER A 20 -11.23 19.59 9.54
N SER A 21 -12.46 19.49 10.04
CA SER A 21 -12.76 18.75 11.26
C SER A 21 -12.47 17.25 11.14
N CYS A 22 -12.64 16.66 9.95
CA CYS A 22 -12.28 15.26 9.72
C CYS A 22 -10.75 15.07 9.71
N LEU A 23 -10.02 15.98 9.07
CA LEU A 23 -8.55 15.97 9.05
C LEU A 23 -7.96 16.16 10.46
N ASP A 24 -8.52 17.07 11.26
CA ASP A 24 -8.09 17.29 12.64
C ASP A 24 -8.23 16.00 13.47
N GLN A 25 -9.34 15.28 13.32
CA GLN A 25 -9.55 13.98 13.98
C GLN A 25 -8.60 12.89 13.48
N ILE A 26 -8.26 12.90 12.18
CA ILE A 26 -7.27 11.96 11.64
C ILE A 26 -5.89 12.23 12.25
N ASN A 27 -5.50 13.51 12.35
CA ASN A 27 -4.24 13.93 12.96
C ASN A 27 -4.18 13.59 14.45
N GLU A 28 -5.28 13.80 15.18
CA GLU A 28 -5.39 13.42 16.60
C GLU A 28 -5.18 11.91 16.80
N VAL A 29 -5.85 11.09 15.97
CA VAL A 29 -5.68 9.62 16.04
C VAL A 29 -4.25 9.21 15.67
N ALA A 30 -3.62 9.90 14.71
CA ALA A 30 -2.23 9.66 14.34
C ALA A 30 -1.26 9.93 15.50
N GLU A 31 -1.46 11.05 16.20
CA GLU A 31 -0.67 11.43 17.38
C GLU A 31 -0.84 10.41 18.50
N GLN A 32 -2.10 10.07 18.85
CA GLN A 32 -2.40 9.05 19.86
C GLN A 32 -1.78 7.69 19.50
N LEU A 33 -1.82 7.31 18.21
CA LEU A 33 -1.23 6.08 17.73
C LEU A 33 0.29 6.05 17.89
N SER A 34 0.97 7.20 17.80
CA SER A 34 2.43 7.27 17.98
C SER A 34 2.85 6.84 19.39
N HIS A 35 2.09 7.24 20.41
CA HIS A 35 2.33 6.96 21.83
C HIS A 35 1.68 5.67 22.34
N ALA A 36 0.68 5.13 21.64
CA ALA A 36 -0.02 3.93 22.05
C ALA A 36 0.89 2.69 22.06
N THR A 37 0.93 2.01 23.20
CA THR A 37 1.68 0.76 23.41
C THR A 37 0.78 -0.42 23.77
N ASN A 38 -0.40 -0.15 24.32
CA ASN A 38 -1.36 -1.15 24.78
C ASN A 38 -2.24 -1.67 23.61
N LEU A 39 -2.47 -2.99 23.55
CA LEU A 39 -3.32 -3.62 22.55
C LEU A 39 -4.75 -3.07 22.50
N ASP A 40 -5.39 -2.83 23.66
CA ASP A 40 -6.76 -2.30 23.69
C ASP A 40 -6.82 -0.89 23.11
N GLN A 41 -5.87 -0.03 23.47
CA GLN A 41 -5.75 1.32 22.92
C GLN A 41 -5.51 1.28 21.41
N LEU A 42 -4.56 0.46 20.95
CA LEU A 42 -4.28 0.30 19.52
C LEU A 42 -5.51 -0.17 18.74
N LYS A 43 -6.32 -1.10 19.30
CA LYS A 43 -7.57 -1.55 18.68
C LYS A 43 -8.60 -0.42 18.57
N ARG A 44 -8.80 0.34 19.66
CA ARG A 44 -9.74 1.48 19.65
C ARG A 44 -9.33 2.53 18.60
N LEU A 45 -8.04 2.84 18.51
CA LEU A 45 -7.51 3.78 17.51
C LEU A 45 -7.69 3.26 16.09
N ARG A 46 -7.45 1.96 15.85
CA ARG A 46 -7.72 1.31 14.57
C ARG A 46 -9.20 1.42 14.18
N ASP A 47 -10.10 1.11 15.11
CA ASP A 47 -11.54 1.14 14.86
C ASP A 47 -12.03 2.58 14.63
N ARG A 48 -11.44 3.56 15.33
CA ARG A 48 -11.66 4.98 15.09
C ARG A 48 -11.18 5.40 13.69
N ALA A 49 -9.99 4.96 13.26
CA ALA A 49 -9.47 5.24 11.94
C ALA A 49 -10.34 4.63 10.82
N GLU A 50 -10.84 3.40 11.00
CA GLU A 50 -11.77 2.79 10.02
C GLU A 50 -13.12 3.52 9.97
N TYR A 51 -13.62 3.99 11.12
CA TYR A 51 -14.81 4.83 11.17
C TYR A 51 -14.58 6.14 10.39
N LEU A 52 -13.46 6.83 10.62
CA LEU A 52 -13.11 8.06 9.91
C LEU A 52 -12.98 7.80 8.40
N ARG A 53 -12.30 6.73 7.99
CA ARG A 53 -12.19 6.32 6.57
C ARG A 53 -13.56 6.08 5.93
N THR A 54 -14.48 5.46 6.65
CA THR A 54 -15.85 5.24 6.14
C THR A 54 -16.63 6.55 6.09
N LEU A 55 -16.39 7.46 7.04
CA LEU A 55 -16.98 8.78 7.07
C LEU A 55 -16.51 9.64 5.89
N THR A 56 -15.23 9.57 5.51
CA THR A 56 -14.71 10.31 4.35
C THR A 56 -15.46 9.94 3.07
N VAL A 57 -15.73 8.65 2.84
CA VAL A 57 -16.53 8.17 1.70
C VAL A 57 -17.96 8.68 1.78
N LYS A 58 -18.62 8.55 2.95
CA LYS A 58 -20.01 9.00 3.15
C LYS A 58 -20.20 10.51 2.98
N ARG A 59 -19.14 11.27 3.15
CA ARG A 59 -19.12 12.74 3.03
C ARG A 59 -18.46 13.21 1.74
N GLU A 60 -18.11 12.27 0.85
CA GLU A 60 -17.46 12.55 -0.43
C GLU A 60 -16.21 13.43 -0.29
N LEU A 61 -15.47 13.23 0.81
CA LEU A 61 -14.20 13.90 1.03
C LEU A 61 -13.18 13.31 0.03
N GLY A 62 -12.31 14.18 -0.49
CA GLY A 62 -11.34 13.81 -1.52
C GLY A 62 -10.45 12.64 -1.15
N LEU A 63 -9.85 12.02 -2.18
CA LEU A 63 -9.04 10.81 -2.07
C LEU A 63 -7.90 10.94 -1.04
N GLU A 64 -7.25 12.10 -0.93
CA GLU A 64 -6.18 12.32 0.04
C GLU A 64 -6.66 12.14 1.49
N VAL A 65 -7.79 12.74 1.86
CA VAL A 65 -8.35 12.62 3.22
C VAL A 65 -8.73 11.17 3.53
N HIS A 66 -9.23 10.45 2.52
CA HIS A 66 -9.50 9.02 2.62
C HIS A 66 -8.21 8.21 2.82
N ASN A 67 -7.17 8.51 2.05
CA ASN A 67 -5.86 7.87 2.12
C ASN A 67 -5.17 8.13 3.47
N ASP A 68 -5.32 9.32 4.05
CA ASP A 68 -4.78 9.64 5.38
C ASP A 68 -5.44 8.75 6.44
N ALA A 69 -6.77 8.65 6.45
CA ALA A 69 -7.48 7.76 7.37
C ALA A 69 -7.10 6.28 7.15
N ALA A 70 -6.95 5.86 5.89
CA ALA A 70 -6.55 4.50 5.53
C ALA A 70 -5.12 4.18 5.98
N GLU A 71 -4.18 5.12 5.83
CA GLU A 71 -2.81 4.96 6.31
C GLU A 71 -2.76 4.79 7.83
N ILE A 72 -3.45 5.65 8.58
CA ILE A 72 -3.47 5.57 10.05
C ILE A 72 -4.04 4.23 10.51
N LYS A 73 -5.11 3.76 9.87
CA LYS A 73 -5.63 2.42 10.09
C LYS A 73 -4.56 1.35 9.84
N LEU A 74 -3.88 1.36 8.69
CA LEU A 74 -2.84 0.37 8.38
C LEU A 74 -1.67 0.40 9.37
N ARG A 75 -1.24 1.58 9.79
CA ARG A 75 -0.21 1.73 10.83
C ARG A 75 -0.66 1.09 12.15
N ALA A 76 -1.93 1.29 12.53
CA ALA A 76 -2.49 0.67 13.73
C ALA A 76 -2.59 -0.86 13.60
N GLU A 77 -3.05 -1.36 12.46
CA GLU A 77 -3.12 -2.80 12.16
C GLU A 77 -1.71 -3.44 12.20
N ARG A 78 -0.69 -2.80 11.62
CA ARG A 78 0.71 -3.25 11.70
C ARG A 78 1.25 -3.27 13.14
N LYS A 79 1.02 -2.21 13.92
CA LYS A 79 1.44 -2.17 15.34
C LYS A 79 0.76 -3.28 16.15
N LEU A 80 -0.55 -3.48 15.96
CA LEU A 80 -1.30 -4.59 16.57
C LEU A 80 -0.72 -5.94 16.17
N GLY A 81 -0.49 -6.16 14.87
CA GLY A 81 0.07 -7.40 14.34
C GLY A 81 1.45 -7.71 14.91
N GLY A 82 2.32 -6.70 15.03
CA GLY A 82 3.64 -6.83 15.64
C GLY A 82 3.53 -7.29 17.10
N ARG A 83 2.73 -6.60 17.92
CA ARG A 83 2.49 -6.97 19.32
C ARG A 83 1.88 -8.36 19.47
N LEU A 84 0.89 -8.69 18.65
CA LEU A 84 0.26 -10.01 18.65
C LEU A 84 1.24 -11.13 18.24
N SER A 85 2.23 -10.82 17.41
CA SER A 85 3.27 -11.79 17.02
C SER A 85 4.28 -12.04 18.16
N GLU A 86 4.62 -11.00 18.93
CA GLU A 86 5.49 -11.08 20.11
C GLU A 86 4.89 -11.95 21.22
N MET A 87 3.56 -11.89 21.38
CA MET A 87 2.84 -12.63 22.44
C MET A 87 2.85 -14.15 22.28
N LYS A 88 3.47 -14.69 21.20
CA LYS A 88 3.62 -16.14 20.93
C LYS A 88 2.40 -16.95 21.38
N LEU A 89 1.22 -16.58 20.88
CA LEU A 89 -0.03 -17.35 21.00
C LEU A 89 0.12 -18.65 20.18
N ARG A 90 1.03 -19.54 20.59
CA ARG A 90 1.17 -20.85 19.95
C ARG A 90 -0.04 -21.69 20.35
N GLY A 91 -0.98 -21.80 19.41
CA GLY A 91 -1.99 -22.84 19.41
C GLY A 91 -1.29 -24.19 19.27
N GLY A 92 -1.13 -24.89 20.39
CA GLY A 92 -0.39 -26.13 20.39
C GLY A 92 -0.26 -26.82 21.75
N ASP A 93 -1.21 -26.62 22.66
CA ASP A 93 -1.57 -27.67 23.62
C ASP A 93 -2.97 -27.34 24.16
N ARG A 94 -3.95 -28.24 23.95
CA ARG A 94 -5.31 -28.11 24.51
C ARG A 94 -5.31 -28.17 26.04
N ARG A 95 -4.17 -28.41 26.69
CA ARG A 95 -4.03 -28.57 28.15
C ARG A 95 -3.24 -27.49 28.88
N SER A 96 -2.70 -26.47 28.21
CA SER A 96 -1.96 -25.42 28.92
C SER A 96 -2.89 -24.27 29.36
N HIS A 97 -3.52 -24.41 30.53
CA HIS A 97 -4.10 -23.27 31.24
C HIS A 97 -2.99 -22.40 31.83
N ARG A 98 -2.35 -21.56 31.01
CA ARG A 98 -1.49 -20.49 31.53
C ARG A 98 -2.37 -19.36 32.05
N LYS A 99 -2.58 -19.33 33.36
CA LYS A 99 -3.20 -18.19 34.07
C LYS A 99 -2.37 -16.93 33.79
N GLY A 100 -2.98 -15.91 33.19
CA GLY A 100 -2.37 -14.59 32.97
C GLY A 100 -2.10 -14.18 31.52
N GLN A 101 -2.48 -14.98 30.52
CA GLN A 101 -2.35 -14.60 29.12
C GLN A 101 -3.67 -14.01 28.61
N VAL A 102 -3.68 -12.71 28.28
CA VAL A 102 -4.86 -12.02 27.72
C VAL A 102 -5.32 -12.78 26.48
N SER A 103 -6.55 -13.28 26.51
CA SER A 103 -7.08 -14.05 25.39
C SER A 103 -7.54 -13.11 24.27
N LEU A 104 -7.40 -13.53 23.00
CA LEU A 104 -7.90 -12.74 21.85
C LEU A 104 -9.40 -12.41 21.99
N ARG A 105 -10.16 -13.28 22.68
CA ARG A 105 -11.59 -13.07 22.98
C ARG A 105 -11.82 -11.91 23.95
N GLU A 106 -10.99 -11.76 24.98
CA GLU A 106 -11.09 -10.63 25.93
C GLU A 106 -10.84 -9.28 25.25
N LEU A 107 -10.02 -9.27 24.18
CA LEU A 107 -9.77 -8.07 23.37
C LEU A 107 -10.81 -7.85 22.26
N GLY A 108 -11.77 -8.77 22.09
CA GLY A 108 -12.74 -8.73 21.00
C GLY A 108 -12.09 -8.80 19.61
N ILE A 109 -10.98 -9.53 19.48
CA ILE A 109 -10.24 -9.70 18.22
C ILE A 109 -10.49 -11.11 17.69
N ASP A 110 -11.02 -11.21 16.47
CA ASP A 110 -11.20 -12.50 15.80
C ASP A 110 -9.85 -13.10 15.33
N LYS A 111 -9.80 -14.43 15.22
CA LYS A 111 -8.62 -15.16 14.73
C LYS A 111 -8.20 -14.72 13.32
N ASN A 112 -9.16 -14.42 12.44
CA ASN A 112 -8.84 -13.95 11.09
C ASN A 112 -8.29 -12.53 11.09
N GLN A 113 -8.78 -11.67 11.99
CA GLN A 113 -8.27 -10.32 12.17
C GLN A 113 -6.83 -10.34 12.66
N SER A 114 -6.55 -11.12 13.71
CA SER A 114 -5.19 -11.25 14.24
C SER A 114 -4.20 -11.82 13.22
N ALA A 115 -4.60 -12.87 12.48
CA ALA A 115 -3.77 -13.43 11.43
C ALA A 115 -3.49 -12.43 10.30
N ARG A 116 -4.49 -11.64 9.89
CA ARG A 116 -4.34 -10.59 8.88
C ARG A 116 -3.38 -9.51 9.33
N TRP A 117 -3.55 -8.97 10.54
CA TRP A 117 -2.69 -7.91 11.07
C TRP A 117 -1.25 -8.39 11.26
N GLN A 118 -1.04 -9.63 11.70
CA GLN A 118 0.29 -10.23 11.78
C GLN A 118 0.96 -10.35 10.40
N GLN A 119 0.19 -10.63 9.34
CA GLN A 119 0.71 -10.63 7.97
C GLN A 119 1.08 -9.22 7.51
N GLU A 120 0.25 -8.22 7.77
CA GLU A 120 0.54 -6.82 7.44
C GLU A 120 1.78 -6.31 8.18
N ALA A 121 1.94 -6.69 9.45
CA ALA A 121 3.11 -6.38 10.27
C ALA A 121 4.40 -7.05 9.78
N SER A 122 4.30 -8.17 9.05
CA SER A 122 5.46 -8.89 8.52
C SER A 122 6.13 -8.18 7.33
N VAL A 123 5.48 -7.17 6.74
CA VAL A 123 6.08 -6.35 5.69
C VAL A 123 7.10 -5.39 6.32
N PRO A 124 8.37 -5.35 5.86
CA PRO A 124 9.37 -4.39 6.35
C PRO A 124 8.91 -2.93 6.25
N ASP A 125 9.37 -2.07 7.18
CA ASP A 125 8.96 -0.66 7.24
C ASP A 125 9.37 0.13 5.99
N GLU A 126 10.50 -0.20 5.37
CA GLU A 126 10.96 0.39 4.11
C GLU A 126 9.95 0.13 2.97
N LEU A 127 9.54 -1.13 2.80
CA LEU A 127 8.56 -1.53 1.78
C LEU A 127 7.17 -1.00 2.07
N PHE A 128 6.81 -0.82 3.34
CA PHE A 128 5.55 -0.20 3.73
C PHE A 128 5.52 1.29 3.38
N THR A 129 6.59 2.03 3.71
CA THR A 129 6.72 3.45 3.39
C THR A 129 6.70 3.69 1.88
N ASP A 130 7.45 2.86 1.14
CA ASP A 130 7.48 2.89 -0.32
C ASP A 130 6.10 2.59 -0.92
N TYR A 131 5.38 1.58 -0.41
CA TYR A 131 4.00 1.31 -0.81
C TYR A 131 3.07 2.52 -0.62
N LEU A 132 3.14 3.20 0.53
CA LEU A 132 2.31 4.38 0.80
C LEU A 132 2.65 5.53 -0.17
N ALA A 133 3.93 5.81 -0.37
CA ALA A 133 4.41 6.85 -1.27
C ALA A 133 3.97 6.59 -2.71
N ARG A 134 4.25 5.39 -3.25
CA ARG A 134 3.85 5.00 -4.61
C ARG A 134 2.33 5.12 -4.79
N THR A 135 1.55 4.60 -3.84
CA THR A 135 0.08 4.63 -3.93
C THR A 135 -0.46 6.06 -3.99
N ARG A 136 0.09 6.99 -3.17
CA ARG A 136 -0.26 8.41 -3.24
C ARG A 136 0.16 9.06 -4.56
N THR A 137 1.40 8.87 -5.00
CA THR A 137 1.89 9.43 -6.27
C THR A 137 1.03 9.00 -7.47
N HIS A 138 0.50 7.79 -7.44
CA HIS A 138 -0.38 7.26 -8.48
C HIS A 138 -1.86 7.63 -8.32
N GLY A 139 -2.24 8.40 -7.28
CA GLY A 139 -3.63 8.79 -7.02
C GLY A 139 -4.54 7.59 -6.80
N GLN A 140 -4.06 6.57 -6.08
CA GLN A 140 -4.81 5.34 -5.79
C GLN A 140 -5.23 5.26 -4.31
N GLU A 141 -6.20 4.39 -4.02
CA GLU A 141 -6.64 4.12 -2.64
C GLU A 141 -5.64 3.23 -1.89
N ILE A 142 -5.21 3.69 -0.71
CA ILE A 142 -4.44 2.89 0.23
C ILE A 142 -5.36 1.81 0.84
N SER A 143 -5.02 0.53 0.64
CA SER A 143 -5.86 -0.59 1.12
C SER A 143 -5.08 -1.71 1.82
N SER A 144 -5.70 -2.33 2.83
CA SER A 144 -5.16 -3.53 3.51
C SER A 144 -4.97 -4.69 2.54
N ALA A 145 -5.83 -4.82 1.53
CA ALA A 145 -5.73 -5.88 0.52
C ALA A 145 -4.46 -5.76 -0.33
N ALA A 146 -4.05 -4.54 -0.70
CA ALA A 146 -2.80 -4.32 -1.43
C ALA A 146 -1.58 -4.66 -0.57
N LEU A 147 -1.58 -4.23 0.69
CA LEU A 147 -0.50 -4.55 1.63
C LEU A 147 -0.37 -6.06 1.89
N LEU A 148 -1.50 -6.78 1.98
CA LEU A 148 -1.48 -8.24 2.13
C LEU A 148 -0.94 -8.97 0.91
N ARG A 149 -1.19 -8.46 -0.31
CA ARG A 149 -0.56 -9.01 -1.52
C ARG A 149 0.95 -8.81 -1.48
N LEU A 150 1.42 -7.64 -1.03
CA LEU A 150 2.84 -7.36 -0.83
C LEU A 150 3.45 -8.33 0.19
N ALA A 151 2.80 -8.52 1.35
CA ALA A 151 3.21 -9.50 2.36
C ALA A 151 3.31 -10.93 1.80
N LYS A 152 2.34 -11.32 0.97
CA LYS A 152 2.32 -12.62 0.30
C LYS A 152 3.47 -12.76 -0.69
N LYS A 153 3.76 -11.74 -1.51
CA LYS A 153 4.89 -11.74 -2.45
C LYS A 153 6.24 -11.94 -1.74
N ILE A 154 6.43 -11.25 -0.61
CA ILE A 154 7.64 -11.40 0.22
C ILE A 154 7.76 -12.84 0.74
N ARG A 155 6.67 -13.40 1.28
CA ARG A 155 6.65 -14.77 1.81
C ARG A 155 6.87 -15.84 0.73
N GLN A 156 6.29 -15.64 -0.45
CA GLN A 156 6.37 -16.58 -1.57
C GLN A 156 7.73 -16.54 -2.28
N GLY A 157 8.64 -15.66 -1.88
CA GLY A 157 9.98 -15.64 -2.41
C GLY A 157 10.01 -15.40 -3.92
N CYS A 158 9.29 -14.37 -4.40
CA CYS A 158 9.49 -13.89 -5.76
C CYS A 158 10.89 -13.25 -5.88
N GLY A 159 11.89 -14.10 -6.03
CA GLY A 159 13.02 -13.92 -6.94
C GLY A 159 13.78 -12.59 -6.94
N THR A 160 14.26 -12.09 -5.80
CA THR A 160 15.58 -11.44 -5.86
C THR A 160 16.61 -12.55 -5.98
N ASN A 161 16.91 -12.87 -7.23
CA ASN A 161 17.81 -13.91 -7.65
C ASN A 161 19.21 -13.70 -7.03
N ARG A 162 19.50 -14.37 -5.91
CA ARG A 162 20.87 -14.81 -5.63
C ARG A 162 21.19 -15.88 -6.66
N VAL A 163 21.68 -15.48 -7.84
CA VAL A 163 22.34 -16.43 -8.73
C VAL A 163 23.62 -16.86 -8.04
N ARG A 164 23.57 -18.05 -7.45
CA ARG A 164 24.73 -18.88 -7.22
C ARG A 164 25.26 -19.23 -8.61
N MET A 165 26.41 -18.67 -8.99
CA MET A 165 27.08 -19.06 -10.22
C MET A 165 27.50 -20.53 -10.09
N SER A 166 26.97 -21.38 -10.97
CA SER A 166 27.61 -22.63 -11.37
C SER A 166 27.12 -23.00 -12.77
N GLU A 167 27.94 -22.62 -13.74
CA GLU A 167 28.22 -23.25 -15.03
C GLU A 167 27.15 -23.37 -16.14
N PRO A 168 27.61 -23.34 -17.42
CA PRO A 168 26.85 -22.83 -18.56
C PRO A 168 26.08 -23.94 -19.26
N LEU A 169 24.81 -23.70 -19.56
CA LEU A 169 24.09 -24.51 -20.54
C LEU A 169 24.21 -23.86 -21.93
N GLU A 170 24.93 -24.53 -22.80
CA GLU A 170 25.09 -24.18 -24.21
C GLU A 170 23.77 -24.27 -25.00
N SER A 171 23.64 -23.33 -25.95
CA SER A 171 22.74 -23.34 -27.11
C SER A 171 21.24 -23.27 -26.77
N THR A 172 20.51 -22.25 -27.22
CA THR A 172 20.26 -22.01 -28.64
C THR A 172 20.20 -20.52 -28.98
N LYS A 173 20.75 -20.23 -30.15
CA LYS A 173 20.94 -18.93 -30.76
C LYS A 173 19.59 -18.32 -31.14
N THR A 174 19.28 -17.15 -30.59
CA THR A 174 18.49 -16.14 -31.31
C THR A 174 19.31 -14.87 -31.33
N SER A 175 19.72 -14.49 -32.54
CA SER A 175 20.66 -13.41 -32.80
C SER A 175 20.05 -12.05 -32.46
N TRP A 176 20.21 -11.62 -31.22
CA TRP A 176 20.22 -10.19 -30.93
C TRP A 176 21.56 -9.66 -31.43
N THR A 177 21.57 -9.11 -32.64
CA THR A 177 22.74 -8.40 -33.17
C THR A 177 23.09 -7.29 -32.18
N ARG A 178 24.31 -7.40 -31.66
CA ARG A 178 24.94 -6.52 -30.69
C ARG A 178 25.25 -5.18 -31.36
N GLU A 179 24.22 -4.39 -31.67
CA GLU A 179 24.41 -2.95 -31.79
C GLU A 179 24.80 -2.48 -30.40
N ARG A 180 26.10 -2.20 -30.28
CA ARG A 180 26.75 -1.66 -29.11
C ARG A 180 26.14 -0.29 -28.86
N TRP A 181 25.03 -0.23 -28.14
CA TRP A 181 24.56 1.00 -27.52
C TRP A 181 25.71 1.49 -26.64
N SER A 182 26.40 2.53 -27.12
CA SER A 182 27.43 3.23 -26.36
C SER A 182 26.77 3.81 -25.12
N ILE A 183 27.03 3.17 -23.98
CA ILE A 183 26.65 3.67 -22.66
C ILE A 183 27.57 4.86 -22.35
N GLN A 184 27.27 6.02 -22.94
CA GLN A 184 27.87 7.30 -22.57
C GLN A 184 26.82 8.39 -22.23
N ALA A 185 25.53 8.05 -22.16
CA ALA A 185 24.47 8.90 -21.61
C ALA A 185 23.73 8.08 -20.53
N ALA A 186 24.15 8.19 -19.28
CA ALA A 186 23.64 9.10 -18.25
C ALA A 186 22.21 8.71 -17.76
N PRO A 187 22.02 8.45 -16.44
CA PRO A 187 20.78 7.96 -15.81
C PRO A 187 19.52 8.83 -15.98
N LEU A 188 19.63 9.98 -16.66
CA LEU A 188 18.52 10.87 -17.02
C LEU A 188 17.58 10.23 -18.06
N GLU A 189 18.12 9.53 -19.07
CA GLU A 189 17.30 8.91 -20.13
C GLU A 189 16.43 7.76 -19.59
N ALA A 190 16.92 7.00 -18.60
CA ALA A 190 16.15 5.92 -18.00
C ALA A 190 14.89 6.43 -17.26
N SER A 191 15.01 7.56 -16.57
CA SER A 191 13.89 8.22 -15.88
C SER A 191 12.86 8.75 -16.87
N GLU A 192 13.32 9.32 -18.00
CA GLU A 192 12.46 9.80 -19.07
C GLU A 192 11.71 8.64 -19.73
N ILE A 193 12.39 7.55 -20.07
CA ILE A 193 11.78 6.33 -20.62
C ILE A 193 10.75 5.72 -19.65
N ALA A 194 11.05 5.67 -18.35
CA ALA A 194 10.07 5.18 -17.37
C ALA A 194 8.87 6.12 -17.24
N THR A 195 9.10 7.43 -17.31
CA THR A 195 8.02 8.43 -17.30
C THR A 195 7.15 8.32 -18.54
N GLU A 196 7.75 8.15 -19.70
CA GLU A 196 7.06 7.92 -20.97
C GLU A 196 6.29 6.59 -20.96
N GLY A 197 6.88 5.51 -20.44
CA GLY A 197 6.19 4.24 -20.21
C GLY A 197 4.95 4.39 -19.30
N LYS A 198 5.06 5.17 -18.21
CA LYS A 198 3.91 5.50 -17.35
C LYS A 198 2.85 6.34 -18.06
N ASN A 199 3.27 7.28 -18.92
CA ASN A 199 2.35 8.06 -19.74
C ASN A 199 1.60 7.17 -20.74
N HIS A 200 2.27 6.21 -21.38
CA HIS A 200 1.62 5.23 -22.24
C HIS A 200 0.61 4.36 -21.49
N LEU A 201 0.87 3.98 -20.23
CA LEU A 201 -0.11 3.26 -19.42
C LEU A 201 -1.38 4.08 -19.14
N LYS A 202 -1.24 5.41 -18.96
CA LYS A 202 -2.40 6.31 -18.88
C LYS A 202 -3.15 6.34 -20.20
N THR A 203 -2.44 6.45 -21.33
CA THR A 203 -3.03 6.41 -22.69
C THR A 203 -3.80 5.11 -22.91
N LEU A 204 -3.26 3.96 -22.50
CA LEU A 204 -3.92 2.66 -22.59
C LEU A 204 -5.20 2.59 -21.75
N ASN A 205 -5.23 3.22 -20.56
CA ASN A 205 -6.47 3.29 -19.77
C ASN A 205 -7.55 4.13 -20.48
N THR A 206 -7.19 5.28 -21.03
CA THR A 206 -8.13 6.11 -21.82
C THR A 206 -8.61 5.39 -23.07
N LEU A 207 -7.73 4.63 -23.75
CA LEU A 207 -8.13 3.81 -24.89
C LEU A 207 -9.08 2.69 -24.49
N PHE A 208 -8.88 2.05 -23.33
CA PHE A 208 -9.81 1.05 -22.81
C PHE A 208 -11.20 1.65 -22.58
N GLU A 209 -11.27 2.81 -21.91
CA GLU A 209 -12.54 3.52 -21.68
C GLU A 209 -13.24 3.89 -23.01
N PHE A 210 -12.47 4.42 -23.98
CA PHE A 210 -12.97 4.74 -25.31
C PHE A 210 -13.45 3.51 -26.09
N LEU A 211 -12.71 2.40 -26.07
CA LEU A 211 -13.09 1.17 -26.76
C LEU A 211 -14.35 0.54 -26.14
N CYS A 212 -14.51 0.61 -24.81
CA CYS A 212 -15.75 0.20 -24.16
C CYS A 212 -16.95 1.04 -24.64
N GLU A 213 -16.78 2.36 -24.77
CA GLU A 213 -17.80 3.26 -25.30
C GLU A 213 -18.15 2.92 -26.76
N GLN A 214 -17.14 2.76 -27.63
CA GLN A 214 -17.35 2.41 -29.05
C GLN A 214 -18.02 1.04 -29.25
N ALA A 215 -17.72 0.07 -28.38
CA ALA A 215 -18.32 -1.26 -28.41
C ALA A 215 -19.68 -1.33 -27.71
N ASN A 216 -20.18 -0.23 -27.15
CA ASN A 216 -21.37 -0.18 -26.29
C ASN A 216 -21.33 -1.20 -25.14
N LEU A 217 -20.13 -1.44 -24.61
CA LEU A 217 -19.86 -2.31 -23.47
C LEU A 217 -19.83 -1.44 -22.21
N SER A 218 -20.66 -1.77 -21.23
CA SER A 218 -20.62 -1.17 -19.90
C SER A 218 -19.94 -2.15 -18.95
N PRO A 219 -18.60 -2.10 -18.83
CA PRO A 219 -17.88 -3.00 -17.94
C PRO A 219 -18.38 -2.79 -16.51
N ASP A 220 -18.58 -3.87 -15.78
CA ASP A 220 -19.00 -3.75 -14.40
C ASP A 220 -17.90 -3.08 -13.55
N ALA A 221 -18.27 -2.65 -12.33
CA ALA A 221 -17.32 -2.00 -11.43
C ALA A 221 -16.10 -2.90 -11.08
N GLY A 222 -16.24 -4.22 -11.16
CA GLY A 222 -15.18 -5.20 -10.98
C GLY A 222 -14.22 -5.28 -12.17
N GLU A 223 -14.73 -5.35 -13.39
CA GLU A 223 -13.95 -5.40 -14.64
C GLU A 223 -13.13 -4.13 -14.83
N SER A 224 -13.75 -2.97 -14.62
CA SER A 224 -13.06 -1.67 -14.65
C SER A 224 -11.98 -1.56 -13.58
N ARG A 225 -12.18 -2.17 -12.40
CA ARG A 225 -11.15 -2.26 -11.35
C ARG A 225 -10.02 -3.22 -11.73
N ALA A 226 -10.33 -4.31 -12.44
CA ALA A 226 -9.34 -5.29 -12.86
C ALA A 226 -8.38 -4.72 -13.92
N CYS A 227 -8.89 -4.02 -14.94
CA CYS A 227 -8.05 -3.36 -15.95
C CYS A 227 -7.14 -2.30 -15.34
N ARG A 228 -7.70 -1.40 -14.51
CA ARG A 228 -6.91 -0.38 -13.81
C ARG A 228 -5.83 -1.00 -12.92
N ARG A 229 -6.15 -2.11 -12.25
CA ARG A 229 -5.19 -2.86 -11.44
C ARG A 229 -4.05 -3.45 -12.29
N TYR A 230 -4.35 -4.01 -13.45
CA TYR A 230 -3.32 -4.59 -14.34
C TYR A 230 -2.36 -3.51 -14.85
N LEU A 231 -2.88 -2.39 -15.34
CA LEU A 231 -2.06 -1.26 -15.79
C LEU A 231 -1.18 -0.71 -14.66
N PHE A 232 -1.67 -0.72 -13.43
CA PHE A 232 -0.90 -0.36 -12.24
C PHE A 232 0.21 -1.38 -11.92
N GLU A 233 -0.05 -2.68 -12.05
CA GLU A 233 0.97 -3.70 -11.85
C GLU A 233 2.12 -3.53 -12.86
N VAL A 234 1.80 -3.18 -14.11
CA VAL A 234 2.81 -2.86 -15.12
C VAL A 234 3.57 -1.58 -14.75
N ALA A 235 2.89 -0.54 -14.26
CA ALA A 235 3.55 0.69 -13.80
C ALA A 235 4.55 0.44 -12.66
N ILE A 236 4.19 -0.41 -11.70
CA ILE A 236 5.09 -0.82 -10.61
C ILE A 236 6.32 -1.53 -11.16
N GLN A 237 6.15 -2.42 -12.14
CA GLN A 237 7.28 -3.13 -12.75
C GLN A 237 8.25 -2.17 -13.44
N PHE A 238 7.75 -1.11 -14.09
CA PHE A 238 8.61 -0.06 -14.63
C PHE A 238 9.45 0.64 -13.54
N ASP A 239 8.85 0.94 -12.39
CA ASP A 239 9.57 1.53 -11.25
C ASP A 239 10.61 0.59 -10.66
N GLU A 240 10.26 -0.69 -10.50
CA GLU A 240 11.21 -1.70 -10.03
C GLU A 240 12.42 -1.86 -10.98
N LEU A 241 12.17 -1.80 -12.28
CA LEU A 241 13.21 -1.82 -13.31
C LEU A 241 14.09 -0.57 -13.27
N LEU A 242 13.49 0.62 -13.15
CA LEU A 242 14.23 1.87 -13.02
C LEU A 242 15.12 1.86 -11.77
N ASP A 243 14.56 1.46 -10.62
CA ASP A 243 15.30 1.34 -9.36
C ASP A 243 16.46 0.36 -9.48
N ALA A 244 16.24 -0.78 -10.16
CA ALA A 244 17.29 -1.76 -10.40
C ALA A 244 18.40 -1.17 -11.29
N PHE A 245 18.04 -0.45 -12.34
CA PHE A 245 19.00 0.21 -13.22
C PHE A 245 19.83 1.26 -12.46
N ILE A 246 19.19 2.13 -11.66
CA ILE A 246 19.87 3.13 -10.83
C ILE A 246 20.83 2.48 -9.82
N ARG A 247 20.44 1.35 -9.22
CA ARG A 247 21.35 0.59 -8.34
C ARG A 247 22.56 0.05 -9.09
N MET A 248 22.35 -0.49 -10.30
CA MET A 248 23.42 -1.03 -11.14
C MET A 248 24.40 0.05 -11.59
N THR A 249 23.92 1.23 -12.00
CA THR A 249 24.78 2.35 -12.41
C THR A 249 25.64 2.84 -11.26
N ARG A 250 25.04 3.08 -10.07
CA ARG A 250 25.79 3.47 -8.87
C ARG A 250 26.84 2.44 -8.45
N ALA A 251 26.52 1.15 -8.55
CA ALA A 251 27.47 0.09 -8.25
C ALA A 251 28.65 0.06 -9.24
N ALA A 252 28.39 0.34 -10.51
CA ALA A 252 29.44 0.43 -11.54
C ALA A 252 30.35 1.65 -11.32
N GLU A 253 29.79 2.81 -11.00
CA GLU A 253 30.54 4.04 -10.66
C GLU A 253 31.41 3.85 -9.40
N ALA A 254 30.87 3.21 -8.36
CA ALA A 254 31.65 2.89 -7.16
C ALA A 254 32.83 1.95 -7.47
N LYS A 255 32.62 0.97 -8.35
CA LYS A 255 33.67 0.03 -8.74
C LYS A 255 34.77 0.70 -9.56
N SER A 256 34.42 1.58 -10.51
CA SER A 256 35.41 2.33 -11.29
C SER A 256 36.21 3.33 -10.43
N ALA A 257 35.58 3.95 -9.43
CA ALA A 257 36.25 4.81 -8.46
C ALA A 257 37.28 4.06 -7.59
N ILE A 258 36.99 2.80 -7.24
CA ILE A 258 37.93 1.95 -6.48
C ILE A 258 39.11 1.50 -7.36
N GLU A 259 38.85 1.12 -8.62
CA GLU A 259 39.89 0.66 -9.56
C GLU A 259 40.84 1.81 -9.95
N SER A 260 40.35 3.05 -10.05
CA SER A 260 41.16 4.25 -10.35
C SER A 260 41.93 4.81 -9.15
N SER A 261 41.63 4.35 -7.93
CA SER A 261 42.30 4.76 -6.68
C SER A 261 43.33 3.73 -6.20
N ARG A 262 43.53 2.64 -6.95
CA ARG A 262 44.65 1.71 -6.72
C ARG A 262 45.91 2.27 -7.42
N PRO A 263 46.99 2.54 -6.67
CA PRO A 263 48.27 3.01 -7.22
C PRO A 263 48.98 1.93 -8.05
#